data_AF-A0A838K1C9-F1
#
_entry.id   AF-A0A838K1C9-F1
#
_cell.length_a   1.000
_cell.length_b   1.000
_cell.length_c   1.000
_cell.angle_alpha   90.00
_cell.angle_beta   90.00
_cell.angle_gamma   90.00
#
_symmetry.space_group_name_H-M   'P 1'
#
loop_
_entity.id
_entity.type
_entity.pdbx_description
1 polymer ?
#
loop_
_entity_poly.entity_id
_entity_poly.type
_entity_poly.pdbx_seq_one_letter_code
_entity_poly.pdbx_strand_id
1 'polypeptide(L)'
;AHEGYPGHHLQITSVNRLPSLTRKVVESHAMIEGWGLYAEQLMADTGYYDDAGRLGQLAMRLLRALRLVLDMGLQTGETTWEAGAERAVALVRMAPTAACNEVARYTMMPTHPFGFLTGCRTLERLRAETEQRQSHAFDLRAFHDRVLSYGHMPPPLVARALAAAG
;
A
#
# COMPACT_ATOMS: atom_id res chain seq x y z
N ALA A 1 0.49 -9.46 -8.77
CA ALA A 1 0.87 -8.03 -8.77
C ALA A 1 1.64 -7.65 -7.51
N HIS A 2 1.06 -7.81 -6.31
CA HIS A 2 1.63 -7.36 -5.03
C HIS A 2 3.07 -7.81 -4.74
N GLU A 3 3.31 -9.12 -4.70
CA GLU A 3 4.63 -9.68 -4.33
C GLU A 3 5.64 -9.67 -5.49
N GLY A 4 5.13 -9.89 -6.71
CA GLY A 4 5.93 -10.08 -7.91
C GLY A 4 6.10 -8.78 -8.70
N TYR A 5 5.81 -8.86 -10.00
CA TYR A 5 5.82 -7.72 -10.89
C TYR A 5 4.38 -7.17 -11.07
N PRO A 6 4.16 -5.84 -11.06
CA PRO A 6 5.12 -4.76 -10.82
C PRO A 6 5.26 -4.35 -9.34
N GLY A 7 4.87 -5.20 -8.38
CA GLY A 7 4.93 -4.92 -6.94
C GLY A 7 6.33 -5.07 -6.33
N HIS A 8 6.45 -5.80 -5.21
CA HIS A 8 7.67 -5.85 -4.39
C HIS A 8 8.91 -6.27 -5.16
N HIS A 9 8.81 -7.23 -6.09
CA HIS A 9 9.97 -7.62 -6.89
C HIS A 9 10.56 -6.44 -7.68
N LEU A 10 9.72 -5.65 -8.35
CA LEU A 10 10.18 -4.46 -9.09
C LEU A 10 10.70 -3.38 -8.13
N GLN A 11 10.00 -3.17 -7.01
CA GLN A 11 10.39 -2.17 -6.01
C GLN A 11 11.79 -2.43 -5.44
N ILE A 12 12.02 -3.66 -4.96
CA ILE A 12 13.27 -4.06 -4.31
C ILE A 12 14.41 -4.07 -5.32
N THR A 13 14.19 -4.60 -6.52
CA THR A 13 15.23 -4.62 -7.57
C THR A 13 15.59 -3.22 -8.04
N SER A 14 14.65 -2.27 -8.03
CA SER A 14 14.91 -0.86 -8.31
C SER A 14 15.75 -0.21 -7.20
N VAL A 15 15.40 -0.43 -5.94
CA VAL A 15 16.15 0.10 -4.77
C VAL A 15 17.60 -0.40 -4.75
N ASN A 16 17.81 -1.68 -5.06
CA ASN A 16 19.14 -2.28 -5.06
C ASN A 16 20.12 -1.63 -6.05
N ARG A 17 19.60 -1.01 -7.12
CA ARG A 17 20.39 -0.29 -8.14
C ARG A 17 20.77 1.13 -7.74
N LEU A 18 20.22 1.67 -6.65
CA LEU A 18 20.55 3.03 -6.21
C LEU A 18 22.02 3.12 -5.75
N PRO A 19 22.70 4.25 -5.95
CA PRO A 19 24.08 4.41 -5.48
C PRO A 19 24.16 4.69 -3.97
N SER A 20 23.11 5.26 -3.38
CA SER A 20 23.09 5.66 -1.96
C SER A 20 22.78 4.49 -1.04
N LEU A 21 23.68 4.19 -0.10
CA LEU A 21 23.44 3.19 0.94
C LEU A 21 22.23 3.57 1.81
N THR A 22 22.10 4.84 2.19
CA THR A 22 20.96 5.34 2.98
C THR A 22 19.63 5.05 2.27
N ARG A 23 19.55 5.23 0.95
CA ARG A 23 18.34 4.94 0.17
C ARG A 23 18.02 3.44 0.09
N LYS A 24 19.00 2.57 0.29
CA LYS A 24 18.81 1.11 0.33
C LYS A 24 18.31 0.61 1.68
N VAL A 25 18.78 1.21 2.77
CA VAL A 25 18.58 0.67 4.13
C VAL A 25 17.49 1.38 4.93
N VAL A 26 17.15 2.63 4.59
CA VAL A 26 16.08 3.36 5.28
C VAL A 26 14.75 2.99 4.64
N GLU A 27 13.88 2.36 5.43
CA GLU A 27 12.63 1.80 4.95
C GLU A 27 11.41 2.51 5.55
N SER A 28 10.41 2.77 4.70
CA SER A 28 9.08 3.18 5.11
C SER A 28 8.11 2.06 4.81
N HIS A 29 7.49 1.50 5.85
CA HIS A 29 6.44 0.50 5.71
C HIS A 29 5.29 0.99 4.80
N ALA A 30 4.94 2.28 4.90
CA ALA A 30 3.94 2.90 4.04
C ALA A 30 4.35 2.96 2.56
N MET A 31 5.63 3.14 2.26
CA MET A 31 6.11 3.09 0.87
C MET A 31 6.13 1.66 0.34
N ILE A 32 6.60 0.71 1.15
CA ILE A 32 6.72 -0.71 0.76
C ILE A 32 5.33 -1.30 0.48
N GLU A 33 4.47 -1.35 1.50
CA GLU A 33 3.14 -1.95 1.36
C GLU A 33 2.21 -1.11 0.50
N GLY A 34 2.36 0.22 0.55
CA GLY A 34 1.61 1.13 -0.29
C GLY A 34 1.89 0.90 -1.77
N TRP A 35 3.15 0.65 -2.15
CA TRP A 35 3.52 0.29 -3.52
C TRP A 35 2.91 -1.05 -3.93
N GLY A 36 2.95 -2.06 -3.07
CA GLY A 36 2.33 -3.37 -3.34
C GLY A 36 0.84 -3.24 -3.67
N LEU A 37 0.07 -2.54 -2.83
CA LEU A 37 -1.36 -2.28 -3.07
C LEU A 37 -1.61 -1.38 -4.28
N TYR A 38 -0.75 -0.40 -4.52
CA TYR A 38 -0.82 0.46 -5.70
C TYR A 38 -0.60 -0.36 -6.98
N ALA A 39 0.36 -1.29 -6.98
CA ALA A 39 0.63 -2.19 -8.09
C ALA A 39 -0.54 -3.13 -8.39
N GLU A 40 -1.24 -3.61 -7.35
CA GLU A 40 -2.48 -4.37 -7.54
C GLU A 40 -3.54 -3.55 -8.29
N GLN A 41 -3.74 -2.29 -7.89
CA GLN A 41 -4.70 -1.39 -8.54
C GLN A 41 -4.26 -1.04 -9.96
N LEU A 42 -2.97 -0.78 -10.17
CA LEU A 42 -2.39 -0.49 -11.49
C LEU A 42 -2.70 -1.61 -12.49
N MET A 43 -2.48 -2.88 -12.11
CA MET A 43 -2.81 -4.03 -12.97
C MET A 43 -4.33 -4.14 -13.21
N ALA A 44 -5.13 -3.75 -12.22
CA ALA A 44 -6.57 -3.70 -12.37
C ALA A 44 -7.00 -2.66 -13.42
N ASP A 45 -6.31 -1.53 -13.49
CA ASP A 45 -6.59 -0.43 -14.42
C ASP A 45 -6.19 -0.78 -15.87
N THR A 46 -5.24 -1.72 -16.06
CA THR A 46 -4.86 -2.21 -17.41
C THR A 46 -5.80 -3.29 -17.95
N GLY A 47 -6.83 -3.70 -17.20
CA GLY A 47 -7.70 -4.82 -17.56
C GLY A 47 -7.04 -6.19 -17.43
N TYR A 48 -6.01 -6.34 -16.58
CA TYR A 48 -5.29 -7.60 -16.41
C TYR A 48 -6.13 -8.70 -15.76
N TYR A 49 -7.01 -8.34 -14.83
CA TYR A 49 -7.85 -9.30 -14.13
C TYR A 49 -9.13 -9.57 -14.91
N ASP A 50 -9.53 -10.84 -14.96
CA ASP A 50 -10.91 -11.22 -15.24
C ASP A 50 -11.83 -10.86 -14.05
N ASP A 51 -13.14 -11.12 -14.18
CA ASP A 51 -14.12 -10.76 -13.14
C ASP A 51 -13.82 -11.43 -11.80
N ALA A 52 -13.43 -12.70 -11.81
CA ALA A 52 -13.08 -13.45 -10.61
C ALA A 52 -11.80 -12.89 -9.96
N GLY A 53 -10.77 -12.61 -10.75
CA GLY A 53 -9.53 -11.98 -10.30
C GLY A 53 -9.77 -10.59 -9.73
N ARG A 54 -10.66 -9.80 -10.36
CA ARG A 54 -11.02 -8.47 -9.89
C ARG A 54 -11.77 -8.54 -8.57
N LEU A 55 -12.69 -9.49 -8.41
CA LEU A 55 -13.37 -9.74 -7.14
C LEU A 55 -12.37 -10.14 -6.04
N GLY A 56 -11.42 -11.03 -6.34
CA GLY A 56 -10.38 -11.43 -5.40
C GLY A 56 -9.49 -10.25 -4.96
N GLN A 57 -9.08 -9.40 -5.90
CA GLN A 57 -8.32 -8.19 -5.61
C GLN A 57 -9.11 -7.22 -4.72
N LEU A 58 -10.40 -7.02 -5.00
CA LEU A 58 -11.27 -6.16 -4.19
C LEU A 58 -11.50 -6.73 -2.79
N ALA A 59 -11.67 -8.05 -2.65
CA ALA A 59 -11.77 -8.72 -1.35
C ALA A 59 -10.50 -8.53 -0.52
N MET A 60 -9.33 -8.65 -1.15
CA MET A 60 -8.04 -8.39 -0.51
C MET A 60 -7.88 -6.92 -0.11
N ARG A 61 -8.34 -5.99 -0.94
CA ARG A 61 -8.35 -4.55 -0.62
C ARG A 61 -9.28 -4.22 0.54
N LEU A 62 -10.48 -4.84 0.59
CA LEU A 62 -11.42 -4.73 1.71
C LEU A 62 -10.80 -5.22 3.01
N LEU A 63 -10.08 -6.35 2.97
CA LEU A 63 -9.33 -6.83 4.13
C LEU A 63 -8.36 -5.75 4.64
N ARG A 64 -7.53 -5.15 3.77
CA ARG A 64 -6.59 -4.07 4.19
C ARG A 64 -7.31 -2.86 4.75
N ALA A 65 -8.51 -2.53 4.26
CA ALA A 65 -9.35 -1.46 4.80
C ALA A 65 -9.84 -1.77 6.20
N LEU A 66 -10.30 -3.00 6.41
CA LEU A 66 -10.69 -3.44 7.74
C LEU A 66 -9.51 -3.39 8.73
N ARG A 67 -8.29 -3.78 8.32
CA ARG A 67 -7.13 -3.73 9.23
C ARG A 67 -6.89 -2.33 9.79
N LEU A 68 -7.02 -1.30 8.96
CA LEU A 68 -6.84 0.10 9.37
C LEU A 68 -7.92 0.51 10.38
N VAL A 69 -9.18 0.15 10.13
CA VAL A 69 -10.29 0.43 11.05
C VAL A 69 -10.12 -0.30 12.38
N LEU A 70 -9.71 -1.57 12.34
CA LEU A 70 -9.47 -2.36 13.55
C LEU A 70 -8.29 -1.81 14.35
N ASP A 71 -7.17 -1.49 13.70
CA ASP A 71 -6.01 -0.88 14.38
C ASP A 71 -6.40 0.42 15.07
N MET A 72 -7.07 1.34 14.36
CA MET A 72 -7.57 2.58 14.96
C MET A 72 -8.44 2.30 16.18
N GLY A 73 -9.46 1.47 16.04
CA GLY A 73 -10.38 1.19 17.13
C GLY A 73 -9.68 0.56 18.35
N LEU A 74 -8.68 -0.30 18.12
CA LEU A 74 -7.92 -0.93 19.21
C LEU A 74 -7.06 0.10 19.94
N GLN A 75 -6.38 0.98 19.19
CA GLN A 75 -5.47 1.97 19.79
C GLN A 75 -6.22 3.15 20.42
N THR A 76 -7.44 3.47 19.98
CA THR A 76 -8.29 4.50 20.60
C THR A 76 -9.21 3.95 21.70
N GLY A 77 -9.27 2.63 21.87
CA GLY A 77 -10.16 1.97 22.83
C GLY A 77 -11.63 1.92 22.39
N GLU A 78 -11.94 2.21 21.13
CA GLU A 78 -13.28 2.11 20.54
C GLU A 78 -13.69 0.66 20.22
N THR A 79 -12.73 -0.28 20.14
CA THR A 79 -13.01 -1.71 19.98
C THR A 79 -12.11 -2.55 20.87
N THR A 80 -12.62 -3.71 21.30
CA THR A 80 -11.80 -4.75 21.95
C THR A 80 -11.19 -5.69 20.92
N TRP A 81 -10.22 -6.49 21.37
CA TRP A 81 -9.60 -7.54 20.55
C TRP A 81 -10.64 -8.58 20.08
N GLU A 82 -11.51 -9.05 20.97
CA GLU A 82 -12.56 -10.03 20.67
C GLU A 82 -13.55 -9.47 19.64
N ALA A 83 -14.08 -8.26 19.88
CA ALA A 83 -15.01 -7.61 18.96
C ALA A 83 -14.37 -7.33 17.59
N GLY A 84 -13.08 -7.01 17.57
CA GLY A 84 -12.32 -6.84 16.34
C GLY A 84 -12.19 -8.14 15.54
N ALA A 85 -11.92 -9.26 16.21
CA ALA A 85 -11.83 -10.57 15.58
C ALA A 85 -13.19 -11.02 15.03
N GLU A 86 -14.27 -10.86 15.79
CA GLU A 86 -15.64 -11.14 15.34
C GLU A 86 -16.00 -10.32 14.10
N ARG A 87 -15.64 -9.04 14.08
CA ARG A 87 -15.85 -8.16 12.92
C ARG A 87 -15.09 -8.64 11.68
N ALA A 88 -13.87 -9.16 11.83
CA ALA A 88 -13.11 -9.74 10.72
C ALA A 88 -13.72 -11.03 10.16
N VAL A 89 -14.26 -11.89 11.03
CA VAL A 89 -15.02 -13.08 10.59
C VAL A 89 -16.29 -12.65 9.84
N ALA A 90 -17.03 -11.68 10.37
CA ALA A 90 -18.29 -11.26 9.80
C ALA A 90 -18.14 -10.56 8.44
N LEU A 91 -17.20 -9.61 8.34
CA LEU A 91 -17.10 -8.72 7.18
C LEU A 91 -16.29 -9.32 6.03
N VAL A 92 -15.15 -9.95 6.34
CA VAL A 92 -14.20 -10.44 5.32
C VAL A 92 -14.06 -11.96 5.32
N ARG A 93 -14.94 -12.66 6.05
CA ARG A 93 -15.02 -14.13 6.10
C ARG A 93 -13.68 -14.78 6.47
N MET A 94 -12.88 -14.10 7.29
CA MET A 94 -11.64 -14.65 7.79
C MET A 94 -11.95 -15.85 8.70
N ALA A 95 -11.15 -16.91 8.63
CA ALA A 95 -11.29 -18.04 9.55
C ALA A 95 -11.14 -17.54 11.00
N PRO A 96 -11.97 -18.00 11.96
CA PRO A 96 -11.97 -17.45 13.33
C PRO A 96 -10.60 -17.43 14.00
N THR A 97 -9.82 -18.51 13.87
CA THR A 97 -8.47 -18.60 14.42
C THR A 97 -7.51 -17.59 13.78
N ALA A 98 -7.60 -17.40 12.46
CA ALA A 98 -6.81 -16.41 11.74
C ALA A 98 -7.21 -14.98 12.14
N ALA A 99 -8.51 -14.71 12.34
CA ALA A 99 -9.01 -13.42 12.80
C ALA A 99 -8.47 -13.08 14.19
N CYS A 100 -8.54 -14.00 15.15
CA CYS A 100 -7.98 -13.82 16.49
C CYS A 100 -6.48 -13.49 16.44
N ASN A 101 -5.71 -14.26 15.68
CA ASN A 101 -4.26 -14.06 15.56
C ASN A 101 -3.90 -12.73 14.89
N GLU A 102 -4.61 -12.39 13.81
CA GLU A 102 -4.35 -11.19 13.04
C GLU A 102 -4.71 -9.92 13.84
N VAL A 103 -5.83 -9.94 14.57
CA VAL A 103 -6.22 -8.81 15.44
C VAL A 103 -5.31 -8.74 16.67
N ALA A 104 -4.81 -9.86 17.19
CA ALA A 104 -3.80 -9.86 18.26
C ALA A 104 -2.50 -9.22 17.77
N ARG A 105 -2.12 -9.42 16.51
CA ARG A 105 -0.94 -8.77 15.93
C ARG A 105 -1.06 -7.25 15.93
N TYR A 106 -2.26 -6.70 15.75
CA TYR A 106 -2.48 -5.25 15.74
C TYR A 106 -2.25 -4.63 17.13
N THR A 107 -2.57 -5.36 18.20
CA THR A 107 -2.29 -4.88 19.58
C THR A 107 -0.79 -4.87 19.88
N MET A 108 -0.01 -5.77 19.26
CA MET A 108 1.45 -5.84 19.42
C MET A 108 2.23 -4.90 18.48
N MET A 109 1.62 -4.50 17.37
CA MET A 109 2.25 -3.69 16.32
C MET A 109 1.35 -2.51 15.92
N PRO A 110 1.12 -1.55 16.84
CA PRO A 110 0.26 -0.40 16.58
C PRO A 110 0.75 0.35 15.35
N THR A 111 -0.17 0.88 14.54
CA THR A 111 0.08 1.66 13.31
C THR A 111 0.67 0.86 12.14
N HIS A 112 1.12 -0.38 12.33
CA HIS A 112 1.61 -1.20 11.22
C HIS A 112 0.54 -1.37 10.12
N PRO A 113 -0.73 -1.69 10.42
CA PRO A 113 -1.77 -1.80 9.40
C PRO A 113 -2.02 -0.54 8.56
N PHE A 114 -1.68 0.65 9.08
CA PHE A 114 -1.86 1.90 8.34
C PHE A 114 -0.99 1.94 7.08
N GLY A 115 0.20 1.35 7.09
CA GLY A 115 1.17 1.46 6.00
C GLY A 115 0.59 1.07 4.63
N PHE A 116 -0.23 0.03 4.60
CA PHE A 116 -0.85 -0.51 3.39
C PHE A 116 -1.70 0.54 2.66
N LEU A 117 -2.86 0.88 3.21
CA LEU A 117 -3.83 1.71 2.48
C LEU A 117 -3.47 3.19 2.48
N THR A 118 -2.85 3.71 3.55
CA THR A 118 -2.45 5.12 3.55
C THR A 118 -1.35 5.38 2.53
N GLY A 119 -0.38 4.46 2.43
CA GLY A 119 0.67 4.51 1.42
C GLY A 119 0.11 4.43 0.00
N CYS A 120 -0.74 3.43 -0.25
CA CYS A 120 -1.41 3.25 -1.54
C CYS A 120 -2.22 4.49 -1.95
N ARG A 121 -3.08 5.00 -1.08
CA ARG A 121 -3.88 6.22 -1.34
C ARG A 121 -3.02 7.44 -1.60
N THR A 122 -1.89 7.57 -0.91
CA THR A 122 -0.95 8.67 -1.14
C THR A 122 -0.32 8.58 -2.53
N LEU A 123 0.08 7.39 -2.97
CA LEU A 123 0.63 7.15 -4.31
C LEU A 123 -0.41 7.33 -5.43
N GLU A 124 -1.65 6.85 -5.22
CA GLU A 124 -2.78 7.08 -6.12
C GLU A 124 -3.04 8.58 -6.32
N ARG A 125 -3.11 9.34 -5.21
CA ARG A 125 -3.28 10.79 -5.25
C ARG A 125 -2.12 11.49 -5.95
N LEU A 126 -0.89 11.13 -5.61
CA LEU A 126 0.32 11.70 -6.21
C LEU A 126 0.37 11.48 -7.73
N ARG A 127 -0.02 10.29 -8.21
CA ARG A 127 -0.17 10.02 -9.64
C ARG A 127 -1.21 10.94 -10.24
N ALA A 128 -2.42 10.97 -9.70
CA ALA A 128 -3.52 11.76 -10.24
C ALA A 128 -3.17 13.26 -10.33
N GLU A 129 -2.56 13.82 -9.29
CA GLU A 129 -2.09 15.22 -9.28
C GLU A 129 -0.98 15.48 -10.30
N THR A 130 -0.09 14.52 -10.53
CA THR A 130 1.00 14.65 -11.52
C THR A 130 0.47 14.54 -12.95
N GLU A 131 -0.42 13.57 -13.19
CA GLU A 131 -1.11 13.38 -14.46
C GLU A 131 -1.94 14.61 -14.84
N GLN A 132 -2.66 15.19 -13.87
CA GLN A 132 -3.38 16.45 -14.08
C GLN A 132 -2.46 17.62 -14.43
N ARG A 133 -1.33 17.77 -13.73
CA ARG A 133 -0.37 18.86 -13.97
C ARG A 133 0.33 18.75 -15.32
N GLN A 134 0.69 17.53 -15.74
CA GLN A 134 1.42 17.29 -16.97
C GLN A 134 0.50 17.12 -18.19
N SER A 135 -0.77 16.79 -17.99
CA SER A 135 -1.77 16.60 -19.06
C SER A 135 -1.22 15.69 -20.16
N HIS A 136 -1.20 16.15 -21.41
CA HIS A 136 -0.68 15.39 -22.56
C HIS A 136 0.81 15.01 -22.48
N ALA A 137 1.59 15.67 -21.62
CA ALA A 137 3.00 15.34 -21.40
C ALA A 137 3.22 14.26 -20.32
N PHE A 138 2.16 13.77 -19.68
CA PHE A 138 2.27 12.75 -18.66
C PHE A 138 2.72 11.40 -19.26
N ASP A 139 3.81 10.86 -18.71
CA ASP A 139 4.28 9.51 -19.01
C ASP A 139 4.25 8.67 -17.72
N LEU A 140 3.40 7.64 -17.72
CA LEU A 140 3.20 6.76 -16.57
C LEU A 140 4.47 6.02 -16.16
N ARG A 141 5.26 5.56 -17.14
CA ARG A 141 6.51 4.86 -16.87
C ARG A 141 7.53 5.82 -16.27
N ALA A 142 7.67 7.01 -16.84
CA ALA A 142 8.59 8.02 -16.32
C ALA A 142 8.20 8.43 -14.89
N PHE A 143 6.91 8.52 -14.59
CA PHE A 143 6.41 8.74 -13.23
C PHE A 143 6.84 7.61 -12.28
N HIS A 144 6.63 6.35 -12.65
CA HIS A 144 7.04 5.20 -11.81
C HIS A 144 8.54 5.10 -11.61
N ASP A 145 9.32 5.27 -12.69
CA ASP A 145 10.79 5.29 -12.63
C ASP A 145 11.28 6.36 -11.65
N ARG A 146 10.64 7.54 -11.68
CA ARG A 146 10.96 8.64 -10.76
C ARG A 146 10.58 8.32 -9.33
N VAL A 147 9.38 7.79 -9.07
CA VAL A 147 8.95 7.37 -7.72
C VAL A 147 9.91 6.33 -7.14
N LEU A 148 10.25 5.30 -7.90
CA LEU A 148 11.16 4.22 -7.46
C LEU A 148 12.61 4.69 -7.28
N SER A 149 13.02 5.76 -7.98
CA SER A 149 14.36 6.34 -7.81
C SER A 149 14.62 6.90 -6.40
N TYR A 150 13.57 7.16 -5.62
CA TYR A 150 13.67 7.61 -4.22
C TYR A 150 13.77 6.45 -3.21
N GLY A 151 13.72 5.20 -3.67
CA GLY A 151 13.76 4.00 -2.85
C GLY A 151 12.56 3.88 -1.92
N HIS A 152 12.77 3.39 -0.69
CA HIS A 152 11.70 3.19 0.29
C HIS A 152 11.36 4.45 1.12
N MET A 153 11.59 5.64 0.56
CA MET A 153 11.27 6.90 1.24
C MET A 153 9.76 7.02 1.50
N PRO A 154 9.31 7.59 2.65
CA PRO A 154 7.91 7.84 2.90
C PRO A 154 7.19 8.56 1.74
N PRO A 155 5.99 8.12 1.31
CA PRO A 155 5.30 8.70 0.16
C PRO A 155 5.11 10.23 0.20
N PRO A 156 4.84 10.88 1.36
CA PRO A 156 4.76 12.34 1.42
C PRO A 156 6.08 13.05 1.09
N LEU A 157 7.23 12.45 1.41
CA LEU A 157 8.54 13.02 1.07
C LEU A 157 8.86 12.81 -0.41
N VAL A 158 8.45 11.69 -0.99
CA VAL A 158 8.51 11.45 -2.45
C VAL A 158 7.69 12.51 -3.19
N ALA A 159 6.46 12.77 -2.73
CA ALA A 159 5.60 13.80 -3.31
C ALA A 159 6.26 15.19 -3.29
N ARG A 160 6.85 15.57 -2.15
CA ARG A 160 7.61 16.82 -2.01
C ARG A 160 8.81 16.89 -2.96
N ALA A 161 9.55 15.80 -3.11
CA ALA A 161 10.72 15.75 -3.99
C ALA A 161 10.33 15.87 -5.47
N LEU A 162 9.21 15.26 -5.88
CA LEU A 162 8.67 15.40 -7.23
C LEU A 162 8.19 16.81 -7.53
N ALA A 163 7.56 17.47 -6.56
CA ALA A 163 7.10 18.85 -6.70
C ALA A 163 8.25 19.86 -6.83
N ALA A 164 9.39 19.62 -6.17
CA ALA A 164 10.56 20.50 -6.22
C ALA A 164 11.42 20.32 -7.50
N ALA A 165 11.20 19.23 -8.25
CA ALA A 165 11.99 18.88 -9.43
C ALA A 165 11.34 19.29 -10.76
N GLY A 166 10.18 19.95 -10.73
CA GLY A 166 9.47 20.51 -11.89
C GLY A 166 9.25 22.00 -11.71
#